data_AF-A0A9N7RRV4-F1
#
_entry.id   AF-A0A9N7RRV4-F1
#
_cell.length_a   1.000
_cell.length_b   1.000
_cell.length_c   1.000
_cell.angle_alpha   90.00
_cell.angle_beta   90.00
_cell.angle_gamma   90.00
#
_symmetry.space_group_name_H-M   'P 1'
#
loop_
_entity.id
_entity.type
_entity.pdbx_description
1 polymer ?
#
loop_
_entity_poly.entity_id
_entity_poly.type
_entity_poly.pdbx_seq_one_letter_code
_entity_poly.pdbx_strand_id
1 'polypeptide(L)'
;ILVLVVGFSSSKEIWNSLERNFASQSRARIMQHKLELQTMKKGSLTMREYLNKMKTCFDLLAAVGERVSESDQVLHLLSGLGQEYNSIMVAVTSRLEPWTMINLQSLLLSYESRLDFLTTN
;
A
#
# COMPACT_ATOMS: atom_id res chain seq x y z
N ILE A 1 -27.78 -10.38 8.38
CA ILE A 1 -28.18 -9.72 9.65
C ILE A 1 -29.11 -10.61 10.49
N LEU A 2 -30.10 -11.29 9.90
CA LEU A 2 -31.03 -12.17 10.65
C LEU A 2 -30.41 -13.44 11.28
N VAL A 3 -29.29 -13.96 10.75
CA VAL A 3 -28.60 -15.14 11.32
C VAL A 3 -27.85 -14.86 12.64
N LEU A 4 -27.55 -13.59 12.95
CA LEU A 4 -26.81 -13.22 14.17
C LEU A 4 -27.71 -13.10 15.41
N VAL A 5 -29.02 -13.28 15.27
CA VAL A 5 -30.03 -13.02 16.33
C VAL A 5 -30.54 -14.30 17.00
N VAL A 6 -30.29 -15.48 16.42
CA VAL A 6 -30.74 -16.75 16.98
C VAL A 6 -29.86 -17.12 18.18
N GLY A 7 -30.37 -16.90 19.40
CA GLY A 7 -29.75 -17.35 20.65
C GLY A 7 -29.39 -16.26 21.68
N PHE A 8 -29.59 -14.97 21.37
CA PHE A 8 -29.29 -13.88 22.32
C PHE A 8 -30.54 -13.38 23.04
N SER A 9 -30.44 -13.18 24.36
CA SER A 9 -31.59 -12.94 25.24
C SER A 9 -31.79 -11.45 25.55
N SER A 10 -30.89 -10.58 25.09
CA SER A 10 -31.01 -9.13 25.29
C SER A 10 -30.44 -8.32 24.12
N SER A 11 -30.99 -7.11 23.92
CA SER A 11 -30.49 -6.14 22.95
C SER A 11 -29.00 -5.78 23.19
N LYS A 12 -28.55 -5.83 24.45
CA LYS A 12 -27.15 -5.60 24.83
C LYS A 12 -26.23 -6.71 24.31
N GLU A 13 -26.65 -7.97 24.38
CA GLU A 13 -25.88 -9.10 23.84
C GLU A 13 -25.78 -9.06 22.32
N ILE A 14 -26.89 -8.74 21.64
CA ILE A 14 -26.92 -8.55 20.20
C ILE A 14 -25.97 -7.42 19.80
N TRP A 15 -26.03 -6.27 20.49
CA TRP A 15 -25.13 -5.14 20.24
C TRP A 15 -23.67 -5.51 20.45
N ASN A 16 -23.32 -6.16 21.56
CA ASN A 16 -21.95 -6.60 21.84
C ASN A 16 -21.44 -7.64 20.82
N SER A 17 -22.30 -8.53 20.35
CA SER A 17 -21.95 -9.52 19.31
C SER A 17 -21.69 -8.83 17.97
N LEU A 18 -22.55 -7.86 17.62
CA LEU A 18 -22.45 -7.06 16.42
C LEU A 18 -21.17 -6.22 16.41
N GLU A 19 -20.93 -5.48 17.50
CA GLU A 19 -19.72 -4.67 17.69
C GLU A 19 -18.45 -5.52 17.58
N ARG A 20 -18.41 -6.69 18.23
CA ARG A 20 -17.28 -7.62 18.12
C ARG A 20 -17.09 -8.13 16.69
N ASN A 21 -18.17 -8.45 15.97
CA ASN A 21 -18.09 -8.90 14.58
C ASN A 21 -17.63 -7.79 13.63
N PHE A 22 -18.13 -6.56 13.79
CA PHE A 22 -17.67 -5.44 12.98
C PHE A 22 -16.23 -5.08 13.29
N ALA A 23 -15.82 -5.11 14.56
CA ALA A 23 -14.44 -4.89 14.95
C ALA A 23 -13.52 -5.97 14.38
N SER A 24 -13.90 -7.26 14.41
CA SER A 24 -13.09 -8.35 13.83
C SER A 24 -12.98 -8.24 12.31
N GLN A 25 -14.09 -7.98 11.61
CA GLN A 25 -14.09 -7.77 10.16
C GLN A 25 -13.25 -6.54 9.77
N SER A 26 -13.36 -5.44 10.52
CA SER A 26 -12.54 -4.24 10.29
C SER A 26 -11.04 -4.54 10.43
N ARG A 27 -10.64 -5.24 11.51
CA ARG A 27 -9.24 -5.65 11.72
C ARG A 27 -8.72 -6.58 10.62
N ALA A 28 -9.54 -7.53 10.17
CA ALA A 28 -9.18 -8.42 9.07
C ALA A 28 -8.94 -7.64 7.76
N ARG A 29 -9.80 -6.66 7.45
CA ARG A 29 -9.64 -5.81 6.26
C ARG A 29 -8.38 -4.93 6.33
N ILE A 30 -8.10 -4.35 7.49
CA ILE A 30 -6.84 -3.61 7.71
C ILE A 30 -5.64 -4.52 7.45
N MET A 31 -5.65 -5.74 8.00
CA MET A 31 -4.57 -6.69 7.82
C MET A 31 -4.40 -7.09 6.35
N GLN A 32 -5.50 -7.28 5.61
CA GLN A 32 -5.46 -7.55 4.18
C GLN A 32 -4.78 -6.41 3.42
N HIS A 33 -5.14 -5.16 3.67
CA HIS A 33 -4.50 -4.01 3.01
C HIS A 33 -3.01 -3.87 3.37
N LYS A 34 -2.62 -4.16 4.60
CA LYS A 34 -1.20 -4.21 4.99
C LYS A 34 -0.45 -5.31 4.25
N LEU A 35 -1.06 -6.48 4.08
CA LEU A 35 -0.47 -7.59 3.33
C LEU A 35 -0.36 -7.27 1.82
N GLU A 36 -1.41 -6.69 1.24
CA GLU A 36 -1.40 -6.22 -0.15
C GLU A 36 -0.26 -5.21 -0.37
N LEU A 37 -0.10 -4.25 0.55
CA LEU A 37 0.98 -3.26 0.50
C LEU A 37 2.37 -3.91 0.58
N GLN A 38 2.57 -4.85 1.50
CA GLN A 38 3.86 -5.54 1.68
C GLN A 38 4.25 -6.45 0.51
N THR A 39 3.25 -7.05 -0.14
CA THR A 39 3.47 -8.01 -1.23
C THR A 39 3.40 -7.37 -2.62
N MET A 40 3.03 -6.09 -2.72
CA MET A 40 2.86 -5.40 -3.99
C MET A 40 4.18 -5.31 -4.76
N LYS A 41 4.15 -5.77 -6.01
CA LYS A 41 5.25 -5.68 -6.98
C LYS A 41 4.81 -4.87 -8.19
N LYS A 42 5.73 -4.12 -8.81
CA LYS A 42 5.51 -3.48 -10.12
C LYS A 42 5.21 -4.55 -11.17
N GLY A 43 6.07 -5.57 -11.27
CA GLY A 43 5.92 -6.64 -12.26
C GLY A 43 5.75 -6.07 -13.67
N SER A 44 4.71 -6.50 -14.37
CA SER A 44 4.36 -6.04 -15.72
C SER A 44 3.56 -4.72 -15.76
N LEU A 45 3.27 -4.11 -14.61
CA LEU A 45 2.56 -2.82 -14.57
C LEU A 45 3.47 -1.72 -15.10
N THR A 46 2.87 -0.70 -15.70
CA THR A 46 3.54 0.60 -15.90
C THR A 46 3.84 1.24 -14.54
N MET A 47 4.85 2.10 -14.47
CA MET A 47 5.20 2.81 -13.25
C MET A 47 4.01 3.63 -12.75
N ARG A 48 3.26 4.27 -13.65
CA ARG A 48 2.06 5.05 -13.27
C ARG A 48 0.99 4.19 -12.60
N GLU A 49 0.70 3.00 -13.13
CA GLU A 49 -0.26 2.07 -12.54
C GLU A 49 0.21 1.58 -11.17
N TYR A 50 1.49 1.24 -11.06
CA TYR A 50 2.09 0.82 -9.80
C TYR A 50 2.01 1.92 -8.72
N LEU A 51 2.40 3.15 -9.06
CA LEU A 51 2.31 4.31 -8.17
C LEU A 51 0.88 4.59 -7.71
N ASN A 52 -0.10 4.50 -8.61
CA ASN A 52 -1.51 4.68 -8.26
C ASN A 52 -1.99 3.58 -7.30
N LYS A 53 -1.64 2.32 -7.53
CA LYS A 53 -2.00 1.21 -6.63
C LYS A 53 -1.41 1.37 -5.23
N MET A 54 -0.13 1.73 -5.14
CA MET A 54 0.54 2.06 -3.86
C MET A 54 -0.19 3.19 -3.13
N LYS A 55 -0.47 4.29 -3.83
CA LYS A 55 -1.19 5.44 -3.27
C LYS A 55 -2.57 5.06 -2.74
N THR A 56 -3.35 4.30 -3.50
CA THR A 56 -4.67 3.83 -3.04
C THR A 56 -4.56 3.02 -1.75
N CYS A 57 -3.55 2.15 -1.61
CA CYS A 57 -3.34 1.40 -0.37
C CYS A 57 -3.00 2.32 0.81
N PHE A 58 -2.11 3.30 0.61
CA PHE A 58 -1.77 4.28 1.65
C PHE A 58 -2.98 5.12 2.08
N ASP A 59 -3.78 5.58 1.11
CA ASP A 59 -5.00 6.36 1.38
C ASP A 59 -6.04 5.55 2.15
N LEU A 60 -6.23 4.27 1.80
CA LEU A 60 -7.14 3.35 2.51
C LEU A 60 -6.68 3.10 3.94
N LEU A 61 -5.38 2.85 4.16
CA LEU A 61 -4.82 2.67 5.49
C LEU A 61 -4.92 3.96 6.33
N ALA A 62 -4.66 5.12 5.71
CA ALA A 62 -4.82 6.41 6.37
C ALA A 62 -6.27 6.69 6.79
N ALA A 63 -7.25 6.31 5.96
CA ALA A 63 -8.68 6.50 6.23
C ALA A 63 -9.18 5.71 7.45
N VAL A 64 -8.52 4.59 7.78
CA VAL A 64 -8.83 3.75 8.95
C VAL A 64 -7.90 4.03 10.15
N GLY A 65 -7.12 5.12 10.10
CA GLY A 65 -6.24 5.55 11.19
C GLY A 65 -4.84 4.92 11.20
N GLU A 66 -4.52 4.07 10.22
CA GLU A 66 -3.25 3.35 10.08
C GLU A 66 -2.32 4.08 9.11
N ARG A 67 -2.01 5.35 9.38
CA ARG A 67 -1.17 6.16 8.50
C ARG A 67 0.25 5.60 8.38
N VAL A 68 0.72 5.43 7.15
CA VAL A 68 2.08 4.99 6.83
C VAL A 68 2.99 6.23 6.73
N SER A 69 4.14 6.22 7.41
CA SER A 69 5.10 7.34 7.39
C SER A 69 5.69 7.51 5.98
N GLU A 70 6.09 8.72 5.58
CA GLU A 70 6.63 8.95 4.24
C GLU A 70 7.88 8.08 3.96
N SER A 71 8.74 7.90 4.97
CA SER A 71 9.91 7.01 4.87
C SER A 71 9.53 5.55 4.63
N ASP A 72 8.50 5.05 5.31
CA ASP A 72 7.99 3.70 5.10
C ASP A 72 7.30 3.57 3.74
N GLN A 73 6.60 4.61 3.29
CA GLN A 73 6.01 4.62 1.95
C GLN A 73 7.08 4.52 0.86
N VAL A 74 8.19 5.25 1.00
CA VAL A 74 9.37 5.14 0.13
C VAL A 74 9.91 3.72 0.14
N LEU A 75 10.09 3.12 1.33
CA LEU A 75 10.58 1.75 1.46
C LEU A 75 9.68 0.74 0.76
N HIS A 76 8.36 0.79 1.02
CA HIS A 76 7.37 -0.07 0.37
C HIS A 76 7.44 0.07 -1.15
N LEU A 77 7.51 1.30 -1.65
CA LEU A 77 7.56 1.60 -3.07
C LEU A 77 8.80 0.99 -3.73
N LEU A 78 9.98 1.16 -3.14
CA LEU A 78 11.24 0.60 -3.67
C LEU A 78 11.26 -0.93 -3.61
N SER A 79 10.70 -1.53 -2.55
CA SER A 79 10.70 -2.99 -2.35
C SER A 79 9.92 -3.76 -3.42
N GLY A 80 9.01 -3.09 -4.12
CA GLY A 80 8.23 -3.67 -5.19
C GLY A 80 8.83 -3.53 -6.59
N LEU A 81 9.97 -2.83 -6.73
CA LEU A 81 10.62 -2.62 -8.02
C LEU A 81 11.44 -3.83 -8.46
N GLY A 82 11.56 -4.01 -9.78
CA GLY A 82 12.40 -5.04 -10.40
C GLY A 82 13.88 -4.64 -10.46
N GLN A 83 14.73 -5.56 -10.91
CA GLN A 83 16.19 -5.35 -10.99
C GLN A 83 16.58 -4.21 -11.94
N GLU A 84 15.73 -3.92 -12.93
CA GLU A 84 15.92 -2.80 -13.86
C GLU A 84 15.94 -1.44 -13.16
N TYR A 85 15.42 -1.34 -11.92
CA TYR A 85 15.46 -0.12 -11.11
C TYR A 85 16.61 -0.11 -10.07
N ASN A 86 17.53 -1.09 -10.08
CA ASN A 86 18.62 -1.18 -9.10
C ASN A 86 19.44 0.13 -8.99
N SER A 87 19.70 0.82 -10.10
CA SER A 87 20.44 2.10 -10.07
C SER A 87 19.70 3.18 -9.29
N ILE A 88 18.36 3.20 -9.35
CA ILE A 88 17.55 4.13 -8.55
C ILE A 88 17.56 3.72 -7.08
N MET A 89 17.44 2.42 -6.78
CA MET A 89 17.53 1.95 -5.39
C MET A 89 18.84 2.35 -4.72
N VAL A 90 19.98 2.21 -5.42
CA VAL A 90 21.29 2.65 -4.92
C VAL A 90 21.31 4.17 -4.71
N ALA A 91 20.88 4.96 -5.70
CA ALA A 91 20.89 6.42 -5.60
C ALA A 91 19.99 6.95 -4.45
N VAL A 92 18.86 6.28 -4.22
CA VAL A 92 17.92 6.63 -3.16
C VAL A 92 18.49 6.28 -1.79
N THR A 93 19.07 5.09 -1.64
CA THR A 93 19.63 4.60 -0.36
C THR A 93 20.97 5.25 0.01
N SER A 94 21.75 5.74 -0.96
CA SER A 94 23.01 6.45 -0.71
C SER A 94 22.85 7.91 -0.29
N ARG A 95 21.64 8.46 -0.39
CA ARG A 95 21.37 9.87 -0.08
C ARG A 95 21.15 10.06 1.42
N LEU A 96 21.78 11.10 1.99
CA LEU A 96 21.63 11.46 3.41
C LEU A 96 20.33 12.23 3.71
N GLU A 97 19.81 12.96 2.73
CA GLU A 97 18.56 13.70 2.87
C GLU A 97 17.34 12.79 2.65
N PRO A 98 16.26 12.95 3.42
CA PRO A 98 15.04 12.18 3.24
C PRO A 98 14.41 12.48 1.89
N TRP A 99 13.96 11.42 1.21
CA TRP A 99 13.19 11.55 -0.02
C TRP A 99 11.75 11.92 0.28
N THR A 100 11.24 12.90 -0.46
CA THR A 100 9.79 13.14 -0.51
C THR A 100 9.16 12.20 -1.54
N MET A 101 7.92 11.81 -1.29
CA MET A 101 7.18 10.93 -2.18
C MET A 101 7.03 11.54 -3.59
N ILE A 102 6.82 12.85 -3.67
CA ILE A 102 6.66 13.58 -4.94
C ILE A 102 7.93 13.51 -5.81
N ASN A 103 9.10 13.72 -5.19
CA ASN A 103 10.37 13.68 -5.90
C ASN A 103 10.69 12.26 -6.40
N LEU A 104 10.41 11.25 -5.57
CA LEU A 104 10.63 9.85 -5.93
C LEU A 104 9.70 9.42 -7.08
N GLN A 105 8.42 9.77 -7.03
CA GLN A 105 7.46 9.48 -8.10
C GLN A 105 7.91 10.07 -9.45
N SER A 106 8.35 11.33 -9.43
CA SER A 106 8.82 12.02 -10.63
C SER A 106 10.07 11.35 -11.21
N LEU A 107 11.03 11.00 -10.35
CA LEU A 107 12.25 10.30 -10.75
C LEU A 107 11.95 8.94 -11.39
N LEU A 108 11.04 8.16 -10.81
CA LEU A 108 10.71 6.83 -11.31
C LEU A 108 9.98 6.87 -12.66
N LEU A 109 9.08 7.83 -12.86
CA LEU A 109 8.41 8.04 -14.15
C LEU A 109 9.41 8.43 -15.23
N SER A 110 10.33 9.36 -14.95
CA SER A 110 11.40 9.72 -15.90
C SER A 110 12.33 8.56 -16.21
N TYR A 111 12.60 7.70 -15.22
CA TYR A 111 13.45 6.52 -15.40
C TYR A 111 12.78 5.47 -16.28
N GLU A 112 11.47 5.20 -16.10
CA GLU A 112 10.71 4.29 -16.97
C GLU A 112 10.77 4.73 -18.43
N SER A 113 10.50 6.01 -18.73
CA SER A 113 10.59 6.53 -20.11
C SER A 113 11.97 6.30 -20.74
N ARG A 114 13.04 6.37 -19.94
CA ARG A 114 14.40 6.11 -20.41
C ARG A 114 14.64 4.61 -20.67
N LEU A 115 14.13 3.72 -19.83
CA LEU A 115 14.20 2.28 -20.06
C LEU A 115 13.44 1.88 -21.34
N ASP A 116 12.26 2.44 -21.55
CA ASP A 116 11.45 2.19 -22.75
C ASP A 116 12.17 2.62 -24.02
N PHE A 117 12.84 3.79 -23.99
CA PHE A 117 13.66 4.25 -25.11
C PHE A 117 14.86 3.34 -25.41
N LEU A 118 15.49 2.78 -24.37
CA LEU A 118 16.63 1.87 -24.52
C LEU A 118 16.24 0.46 -24.98
N THR A 119 15.00 0.05 -24.75
CA THR A 119 14.48 -1.27 -25.16
C THR A 119 13.86 -1.24 -26.56
N THR A 120 13.53 -0.05 -27.07
CA THR A 120 12.93 0.16 -28.40
C THR A 120 13.97 0.39 -29.51
N ASN A 121 15.23 0.71 -29.15
CA ASN A 121 16.37 0.79 -30.09
C ASN A 121 17.20 -0.49 -30.07
#